data_AF-A0A353Z0Z5-F1
#
_entry.id   AF-A0A353Z0Z5-F1
#
_cell.length_a   1.000
_cell.length_b   1.000
_cell.length_c   1.000
_cell.angle_alpha   90.00
_cell.angle_beta   90.00
_cell.angle_gamma   90.00
#
_symmetry.space_group_name_H-M   'P 1'
#
loop_
_entity.id
_entity.type
_entity.pdbx_description
1 polymer ?
#
loop_
_entity_poly.entity_id
_entity_poly.type
_entity_poly.pdbx_seq_one_letter_code
_entity_poly.pdbx_strand_id
1 'polypeptide(L)'
;MTDSQFMERVLSGGRLMHKSVEWFYHEHFKLVYQAIRKKRLLEEEALDAYSDAITSFIENIRRHRFQGKSKCSTYFIRIFNNKCIDIVRKKTTNNIDRNTVSLDAVKKENIHNDSEEYEILNIADILVHLSKICRDVLMDWSDGYSMNEIAQRNGLKNANTARSKRYECFKQLKSFIQKSNILLEKQNL
;
A
#
# COMPACT_ATOMS: atom_id res chain seq x y z
N MET A 1 6.12 12.91 -17.75
CA MET A 1 7.04 11.75 -17.73
C MET A 1 6.58 10.76 -18.80
N THR A 2 7.49 10.11 -19.52
CA THR A 2 7.13 9.08 -20.51
C THR A 2 6.90 7.74 -19.83
N ASP A 3 6.15 6.84 -20.49
CA ASP A 3 5.88 5.49 -19.95
C ASP A 3 7.17 4.70 -19.72
N SER A 4 8.12 4.74 -20.66
CA SER A 4 9.41 4.07 -20.51
C SER A 4 10.21 4.60 -19.32
N GLN A 5 10.25 5.91 -19.14
CA GLN A 5 10.93 6.55 -18.01
C GLN A 5 10.24 6.21 -16.67
N PHE A 6 8.92 6.16 -16.64
CA PHE A 6 8.17 5.74 -15.46
C PHE A 6 8.50 4.28 -15.10
N MET A 7 8.46 3.37 -16.06
CA MET A 7 8.77 1.95 -15.84
C MET A 7 10.21 1.74 -15.37
N GLU A 8 11.18 2.43 -15.97
CA GLU A 8 12.59 2.37 -15.56
C GLU A 8 12.76 2.78 -14.09
N ARG A 9 12.13 3.89 -13.68
CA ARG A 9 12.17 4.36 -12.29
C ARG A 9 11.48 3.42 -11.32
N VAL A 10 10.38 2.76 -11.73
CA VAL A 10 9.73 1.73 -10.93
C VAL A 10 10.63 0.49 -10.76
N LEU A 11 11.38 0.13 -11.80
CA LEU A 11 12.31 -1.00 -11.75
C LEU A 11 13.55 -0.70 -10.90
N SER A 12 14.07 0.53 -10.94
CA SER A 12 15.22 0.94 -10.13
C SER A 12 14.90 1.08 -8.64
N GLY A 13 13.64 1.31 -8.28
CA GLY A 13 13.26 1.62 -6.90
C GLY A 13 13.78 2.98 -6.44
N GLY A 14 13.76 3.20 -5.13
CA GLY A 14 14.33 4.37 -4.48
C GLY A 14 13.47 5.63 -4.53
N ARG A 15 14.09 6.77 -4.20
CA ARG A 15 13.40 8.07 -4.14
C ARG A 15 12.79 8.50 -5.48
N LEU A 16 13.39 8.13 -6.60
CA LEU A 16 12.85 8.41 -7.93
C LEU A 16 11.62 7.55 -8.25
N MET A 17 11.58 6.30 -7.79
CA MET A 17 10.37 5.47 -7.84
C MET A 17 9.23 6.16 -7.10
N HIS A 18 9.45 6.53 -5.82
CA HIS A 18 8.40 7.15 -4.99
C HIS A 18 7.80 8.39 -5.66
N LYS A 19 8.64 9.34 -6.08
CA LYS A 19 8.15 10.54 -6.80
C LYS A 19 7.39 10.22 -8.09
N SER A 20 7.80 9.17 -8.78
CA SER A 20 7.16 8.78 -10.04
C SER A 20 5.81 8.11 -9.80
N VAL A 21 5.71 7.28 -8.76
CA VAL A 21 4.46 6.64 -8.32
C VAL A 21 3.48 7.68 -7.79
N GLU A 22 3.94 8.62 -6.97
CA GLU A 22 3.14 9.74 -6.46
C GLU A 22 2.59 10.60 -7.62
N TRP A 23 3.45 10.97 -8.56
CA TRP A 23 3.02 11.68 -9.78
C TRP A 23 1.93 10.90 -10.53
N PHE A 24 2.14 9.59 -10.74
CA PHE A 24 1.18 8.74 -11.47
C PHE A 24 -0.15 8.58 -10.70
N TYR A 25 -0.07 8.49 -9.37
CA TYR A 25 -1.23 8.44 -8.48
C TYR A 25 -2.08 9.71 -8.64
N HIS A 26 -1.48 10.90 -8.61
CA HIS A 26 -2.23 12.14 -8.74
C HIS A 26 -2.76 12.37 -10.17
N GLU A 27 -1.96 12.07 -11.19
CA GLU A 27 -2.33 12.23 -12.61
C GLU A 27 -3.62 11.47 -12.99
N HIS A 28 -3.87 10.34 -12.33
CA HIS A 28 -5.01 9.47 -12.64
C HIS A 28 -6.11 9.46 -11.56
N PHE A 29 -6.00 10.30 -10.52
CA PHE A 29 -6.91 10.30 -9.38
C PHE A 29 -8.38 10.56 -9.77
N LYS A 30 -8.62 11.26 -10.89
CA LYS A 30 -9.97 11.47 -11.46
C LYS A 30 -10.75 10.18 -11.72
N LEU A 31 -10.09 9.03 -11.83
CA LEU A 31 -10.73 7.73 -11.98
C LEU A 31 -11.57 7.34 -10.75
N VAL A 32 -11.18 7.79 -9.55
CA VAL A 32 -11.93 7.56 -8.31
C VAL A 32 -13.34 8.14 -8.43
N TYR A 33 -13.46 9.41 -8.81
CA TYR A 33 -14.76 10.06 -9.02
C TYR A 33 -15.60 9.38 -10.11
N GLN A 34 -14.95 8.86 -11.16
CA GLN A 34 -15.65 8.11 -12.20
C GLN A 34 -16.20 6.78 -11.65
N ALA A 35 -15.47 6.09 -10.79
CA ALA A 35 -15.93 4.86 -10.16
C ALA A 35 -17.10 5.11 -9.21
N ILE A 36 -17.02 6.16 -8.37
CA ILE A 36 -18.13 6.57 -7.48
C ILE A 36 -19.40 6.81 -8.30
N ARG A 37 -19.32 7.64 -9.36
CA ARG A 37 -20.49 8.00 -10.18
C ARG A 37 -21.02 6.84 -11.03
N LYS A 38 -20.15 6.13 -11.75
CA LYS A 38 -20.58 5.14 -12.75
C LYS A 38 -20.83 3.76 -12.15
N LYS A 39 -20.13 3.40 -11.08
CA LYS A 39 -20.20 2.07 -10.44
C LYS A 39 -20.90 2.11 -9.08
N ARG A 40 -21.37 3.29 -8.64
CA ARG A 40 -22.06 3.50 -7.36
C ARG A 40 -21.28 2.94 -6.16
N LEU A 41 -19.95 3.05 -6.24
CA LEU A 41 -19.08 2.70 -5.11
C LEU A 41 -19.14 3.82 -4.06
N LEU A 42 -18.98 3.42 -2.80
CA LEU A 42 -18.68 4.38 -1.74
C LEU A 42 -17.30 4.99 -1.99
N GLU A 43 -17.06 6.17 -1.44
CA GLU A 43 -15.80 6.88 -1.61
C GLU A 43 -14.61 6.04 -1.12
N GLU A 44 -14.70 5.48 0.09
CA GLU A 44 -13.67 4.61 0.67
C GLU A 44 -13.37 3.41 -0.22
N GLU A 45 -14.39 2.74 -0.76
CA GLU A 45 -14.20 1.58 -1.65
C GLU A 45 -13.51 1.95 -2.97
N ALA A 46 -13.80 3.13 -3.49
CA ALA A 46 -13.16 3.63 -4.70
C ALA A 46 -11.70 4.00 -4.43
N LEU A 47 -11.40 4.60 -3.27
CA LEU A 47 -10.04 4.92 -2.82
C LEU A 47 -9.22 3.66 -2.56
N ASP A 48 -9.80 2.66 -1.89
CA ASP A 48 -9.16 1.36 -1.65
C ASP A 48 -8.85 0.67 -2.97
N ALA A 49 -9.84 0.56 -3.86
CA ALA A 49 -9.64 -0.02 -5.19
C ALA A 49 -8.53 0.69 -5.99
N TYR A 50 -8.40 2.00 -5.82
CA TYR A 50 -7.39 2.81 -6.48
C TYR A 50 -5.99 2.55 -5.94
N SER A 51 -5.82 2.58 -4.61
CA SER A 51 -4.56 2.27 -3.92
C SER A 51 -4.09 0.84 -4.24
N ASP A 52 -5.02 -0.10 -4.23
CA ASP A 52 -4.78 -1.48 -4.63
C ASP A 52 -4.36 -1.61 -6.09
N ALA A 53 -4.99 -0.85 -6.99
CA ALA A 53 -4.67 -0.85 -8.41
C ALA A 53 -3.26 -0.33 -8.66
N ILE A 54 -2.85 0.74 -7.96
CA ILE A 54 -1.50 1.31 -8.03
C ILE A 54 -0.48 0.27 -7.57
N THR A 55 -0.74 -0.37 -6.43
CA THR A 55 0.12 -1.44 -5.89
C THR A 55 0.27 -2.59 -6.87
N SER A 56 -0.85 -3.09 -7.42
CA SER A 56 -0.86 -4.18 -8.40
C SER A 56 -0.13 -3.80 -9.69
N PHE A 57 -0.25 -2.55 -10.12
CA PHE A 57 0.40 -2.05 -11.33
C PHE A 57 1.92 -2.00 -11.16
N ILE A 58 2.39 -1.44 -10.05
CA ILE A 58 3.82 -1.41 -9.69
C ILE A 58 4.39 -2.82 -9.61
N GLU A 59 3.69 -3.74 -8.95
CA GLU A 59 4.11 -5.13 -8.85
C GLU A 59 4.20 -5.82 -10.21
N ASN A 60 3.23 -5.55 -11.11
CA ASN A 60 3.24 -6.10 -12.47
C ASN A 60 4.43 -5.56 -13.29
N ILE A 61 4.85 -4.31 -13.10
CA ILE A 61 6.09 -3.79 -13.71
C ILE A 61 7.31 -4.50 -13.13
N ARG A 62 7.44 -4.56 -11.80
CA ARG A 62 8.60 -5.16 -11.11
C ARG A 62 8.77 -6.65 -11.40
N ARG A 63 7.67 -7.36 -11.64
CA ARG A 63 7.67 -8.79 -12.03
C ARG A 63 7.74 -9.02 -13.53
N HIS A 64 7.95 -7.97 -14.33
CA HIS A 64 7.97 -8.03 -15.80
C HIS A 64 6.70 -8.64 -16.44
N ARG A 65 5.56 -8.61 -15.73
CA ARG A 65 4.24 -9.02 -16.26
C ARG A 65 3.67 -7.98 -17.22
N PHE A 66 4.00 -6.70 -16.99
CA PHE A 66 3.73 -5.63 -17.93
C PHE A 66 5.02 -5.26 -18.66
N GLN A 67 5.01 -5.41 -19.99
CA GLN A 67 6.17 -5.19 -20.86
C GLN A 67 6.01 -3.95 -21.76
N GLY A 68 5.10 -3.02 -21.42
CA GLY A 68 4.90 -1.79 -22.21
C GLY A 68 4.18 -2.00 -23.55
N LYS A 69 3.47 -3.13 -23.75
CA LYS A 69 2.69 -3.41 -24.98
C LYS A 69 1.48 -2.48 -25.18
N SER A 70 1.14 -1.69 -24.16
CA SER A 70 0.14 -0.61 -24.20
C SER A 70 0.67 0.57 -23.38
N LYS A 71 -0.04 1.71 -23.40
CA LYS A 71 0.28 2.80 -22.47
C LYS A 71 0.14 2.33 -21.01
N CYS A 72 0.96 2.89 -20.13
CA CYS A 72 0.89 2.67 -18.68
C CYS A 72 -0.51 2.99 -18.14
N SER A 73 -1.05 4.13 -18.55
CA SER A 73 -2.40 4.58 -18.18
C SER A 73 -3.49 3.59 -18.63
N THR A 74 -3.41 3.05 -19.85
CA THR A 74 -4.36 2.06 -20.36
C THR A 74 -4.35 0.79 -19.53
N TYR A 75 -3.17 0.26 -19.21
CA TYR A 75 -3.03 -0.95 -18.41
C TYR A 75 -3.50 -0.73 -16.97
N PHE A 76 -3.15 0.41 -16.37
CA PHE A 76 -3.60 0.81 -15.04
C PHE A 76 -5.13 0.95 -14.96
N ILE A 77 -5.75 1.64 -15.91
CA ILE A 77 -7.22 1.80 -15.99
C ILE A 77 -7.90 0.43 -16.05
N ARG A 78 -7.32 -0.55 -16.75
CA ARG A 78 -7.84 -1.92 -16.78
C ARG A 78 -7.79 -2.58 -15.41
N ILE A 79 -6.65 -2.49 -14.70
CA ILE A 79 -6.49 -3.03 -13.34
C ILE A 79 -7.53 -2.42 -12.40
N PHE A 80 -7.60 -1.08 -12.37
CA PHE A 80 -8.55 -0.36 -11.51
C PHE A 80 -9.99 -0.74 -11.81
N ASN A 81 -10.36 -0.79 -13.09
CA ASN A 81 -11.72 -1.17 -13.47
C ASN A 81 -12.10 -2.59 -13.03
N ASN A 82 -11.19 -3.55 -13.14
CA ASN A 82 -11.40 -4.91 -12.68
C ASN A 82 -11.64 -4.95 -11.16
N LYS A 83 -10.81 -4.24 -10.38
CA LYS A 83 -10.98 -4.16 -8.91
C LYS A 83 -12.33 -3.58 -8.51
N CYS A 84 -12.77 -2.50 -9.16
CA CYS A 84 -14.11 -1.98 -8.90
C CYS A 84 -15.23 -2.97 -9.28
N ILE A 85 -15.06 -3.73 -10.37
CA ILE A 85 -16.03 -4.76 -10.77
C ILE A 85 -16.08 -5.88 -9.73
N ASP A 86 -14.93 -6.28 -9.18
CA ASP A 86 -14.86 -7.29 -8.13
C ASP A 86 -15.58 -6.86 -6.86
N ILE A 87 -15.47 -5.57 -6.47
CA ILE A 87 -16.23 -5.00 -5.34
C ILE A 87 -17.73 -5.06 -5.62
N VAL A 88 -18.17 -4.60 -6.80
CA VAL A 88 -19.59 -4.64 -7.19
C VAL A 88 -20.11 -6.09 -7.18
N ARG A 89 -19.36 -7.03 -7.74
CA ARG A 89 -19.72 -8.46 -7.76
C ARG A 89 -19.88 -9.02 -6.37
N LYS A 90 -18.93 -8.77 -5.46
CA LYS A 90 -19.03 -9.21 -4.05
C LYS A 90 -20.31 -8.70 -3.37
N LYS A 91 -20.68 -7.43 -3.61
CA LYS A 91 -21.93 -6.87 -3.10
C LYS A 91 -23.17 -7.54 -3.67
N THR A 92 -23.17 -7.82 -4.98
CA THR A 92 -24.30 -8.48 -5.63
C THR A 92 -24.45 -9.93 -5.18
N THR A 93 -23.35 -10.70 -5.09
CA THR A 93 -23.39 -12.10 -4.62
C THR A 93 -23.85 -12.19 -3.16
N ASN A 94 -23.31 -11.34 -2.27
CA ASN A 94 -23.75 -11.30 -0.87
C ASN A 94 -25.23 -10.87 -0.71
N ASN A 95 -25.77 -10.10 -1.64
CA ASN A 95 -27.20 -9.76 -1.69
C ASN A 95 -28.05 -10.89 -2.29
N ILE A 96 -27.53 -11.66 -3.25
CA ILE A 96 -28.23 -12.80 -3.85
C ILE A 96 -28.37 -13.94 -2.82
N ASP A 97 -27.34 -14.22 -2.02
CA ASP A 97 -27.40 -15.22 -0.95
C ASP A 97 -28.35 -14.81 0.20
N ARG A 98 -28.66 -13.52 0.33
CA ARG A 98 -29.68 -13.00 1.27
C ARG A 98 -31.09 -13.00 0.68
N ASN A 99 -31.25 -13.07 -0.64
CA ASN A 99 -32.54 -12.99 -1.32
C ASN A 99 -33.31 -14.33 -1.40
N THR A 100 -32.85 -15.40 -0.75
CA THR A 100 -33.66 -16.60 -0.48
C THR A 100 -34.43 -16.53 0.85
N VAL A 101 -34.31 -15.44 1.60
CA VAL A 101 -35.13 -15.20 2.80
C VAL A 101 -35.72 -13.79 2.78
N SER A 102 -37.03 -13.74 2.53
CA SER A 102 -38.01 -12.70 2.82
C SER A 102 -37.63 -11.22 2.58
N LEU A 103 -38.41 -10.59 1.69
CA LEU A 103 -38.63 -9.15 1.68
C LEU A 103 -39.18 -8.71 3.04
N ASP A 104 -38.36 -8.06 3.86
CA ASP A 104 -38.73 -7.00 4.81
C ASP A 104 -37.52 -6.65 5.70
N ALA A 105 -36.94 -5.47 5.45
CA ALA A 105 -36.30 -4.58 6.42
C ALA A 105 -35.24 -3.73 5.72
N VAL A 106 -35.65 -2.54 5.26
CA VAL A 106 -34.72 -1.41 5.17
C VAL A 106 -34.39 -1.00 6.61
N LYS A 107 -33.40 -1.65 7.22
CA LYS A 107 -32.69 -1.10 8.36
C LYS A 107 -31.36 -0.55 7.85
N LYS A 108 -31.29 0.79 7.79
CA LYS A 108 -30.01 1.49 7.95
C LYS A 108 -29.42 1.02 9.28
N GLU A 109 -28.49 0.09 9.23
CA GLU A 109 -27.59 -0.12 10.35
C GLU A 109 -26.74 1.15 10.45
N ASN A 110 -27.04 1.95 11.47
CA ASN A 110 -26.10 2.93 11.99
C ASN A 110 -24.85 2.15 12.37
N ILE A 111 -23.82 2.24 11.52
CA ILE A 111 -22.47 1.85 11.89
C ILE A 111 -22.11 2.76 13.07
N HIS A 112 -22.08 2.17 14.27
CA HIS A 112 -21.50 2.79 15.44
C HIS A 112 -20.06 3.13 15.07
N ASN A 113 -19.83 4.42 14.86
CA ASN A 113 -18.49 4.95 14.68
C ASN A 113 -17.92 5.09 16.09
N ASP A 114 -17.53 3.95 16.67
CA ASP A 114 -16.65 3.96 17.84
C ASP A 114 -15.31 4.47 17.32
N SER A 115 -15.15 5.79 17.30
CA SER A 115 -13.83 6.41 17.15
C SER A 115 -13.09 6.15 18.46
N GLU A 116 -12.57 4.93 18.62
CA GLU A 116 -11.40 4.74 19.45
C GLU A 116 -10.34 5.69 18.90
N GLU A 117 -10.06 6.74 19.66
CA GLU A 117 -8.94 7.63 19.41
C GLU A 117 -7.68 6.81 19.67
N TYR A 118 -7.27 6.03 18.67
CA TYR A 118 -6.00 5.33 18.71
C TYR A 118 -4.92 6.39 18.84
N GLU A 119 -4.20 6.41 19.96
CA GLU A 119 -2.92 7.12 20.03
C GLU A 119 -2.02 6.55 18.92
N ILE A 120 -1.88 7.33 17.85
CA ILE A 120 -1.09 6.94 16.70
C ILE A 120 0.36 6.92 17.17
N LEU A 121 0.92 5.73 17.33
CA LEU A 121 2.35 5.59 17.57
C LEU A 121 3.12 6.26 16.43
N ASN A 122 3.87 7.30 16.79
CA ASN A 122 4.76 7.95 15.85
C ASN A 122 5.95 7.03 15.57
N ILE A 123 5.91 6.34 14.43
CA ILE A 123 6.96 5.43 13.98
C ILE A 123 8.32 6.15 13.91
N ALA A 124 8.33 7.47 13.61
CA ALA A 124 9.56 8.23 13.55
C ALA A 124 10.31 8.24 14.90
N ASP A 125 9.57 8.39 16.01
CA ASP A 125 10.15 8.43 17.36
C ASP A 125 10.73 7.06 17.75
N ILE A 126 10.06 5.98 17.33
CA ILE A 126 10.52 4.60 17.57
C ILE A 126 11.79 4.31 16.78
N LEU A 127 11.87 4.78 15.54
CA LEU A 127 13.02 4.55 14.67
C LEU A 127 14.31 5.16 15.25
N VAL A 128 14.22 6.27 16.01
CA VAL A 128 15.39 6.90 16.67
C VAL A 128 16.14 5.91 17.56
N HIS A 129 15.45 4.93 18.17
CA HIS A 129 16.05 3.92 19.04
C HIS A 129 16.82 2.81 18.30
N LEU A 130 16.65 2.68 16.98
CA LEU A 130 17.45 1.76 16.18
C LEU A 130 18.85 2.32 15.95
N SER A 131 19.85 1.44 15.77
CA SER A 131 21.16 1.88 15.28
C SER A 131 21.03 2.56 13.90
N LYS A 132 21.95 3.48 13.58
CA LYS A 132 21.96 4.19 12.28
C LYS A 132 21.88 3.21 11.11
N ILE A 133 22.69 2.16 11.14
CA ILE A 133 22.69 1.13 10.09
C ILE A 133 21.34 0.41 9.98
N CYS A 134 20.65 0.16 11.09
CA CYS A 134 19.31 -0.44 11.05
C CYS A 134 18.26 0.50 10.49
N ARG A 135 18.28 1.78 10.88
CA ARG A 135 17.39 2.79 10.28
C ARG A 135 17.62 2.87 8.78
N ASP A 136 18.87 3.03 8.35
CA ASP A 136 19.22 3.22 6.94
C ASP A 136 18.85 1.98 6.10
N VAL A 137 19.11 0.76 6.59
CA VAL A 137 18.70 -0.48 5.91
C VAL A 137 17.18 -0.59 5.79
N LEU A 138 16.42 -0.24 6.84
CA LEU A 138 14.95 -0.28 6.80
C LEU A 138 14.38 0.80 5.89
N MET A 139 14.94 2.01 5.90
CA MET A 139 14.54 3.11 5.02
C MET A 139 14.83 2.78 3.56
N ASP A 140 16.03 2.31 3.25
CA ASP A 140 16.37 1.92 1.88
C ASP A 140 15.50 0.74 1.40
N TRP A 141 15.18 -0.20 2.28
CA TRP A 141 14.24 -1.26 1.96
C TRP A 141 12.82 -0.74 1.71
N SER A 142 12.34 0.19 2.53
CA SER A 142 11.02 0.81 2.38
C SER A 142 10.93 1.64 1.11
N ASP A 143 12.02 2.31 0.73
CA ASP A 143 12.19 3.02 -0.54
C ASP A 143 12.25 2.07 -1.74
N GLY A 144 12.29 0.75 -1.50
CA GLY A 144 12.18 -0.27 -2.54
C GLY A 144 13.49 -0.56 -3.28
N TYR A 145 14.64 -0.07 -2.80
CA TYR A 145 15.95 -0.44 -3.34
C TYR A 145 16.16 -1.97 -3.27
N SER A 146 16.94 -2.50 -4.21
CA SER A 146 17.32 -3.91 -4.22
C SER A 146 18.27 -4.24 -3.06
N MET A 147 18.33 -5.51 -2.63
CA MET A 147 19.26 -5.91 -1.56
C MET A 147 20.73 -5.69 -1.92
N ASN A 148 21.08 -5.67 -3.22
CA ASN A 148 22.43 -5.34 -3.67
C ASN A 148 22.73 -3.85 -3.45
N GLU A 149 21.82 -2.97 -3.83
CA GLU A 149 21.97 -1.53 -3.62
C GLU A 149 21.97 -1.19 -2.13
N ILE A 150 21.09 -1.81 -1.34
CA ILE A 150 21.08 -1.66 0.12
C ILE A 150 22.43 -2.08 0.70
N ALA A 151 22.99 -3.20 0.24
CA ALA A 151 24.30 -3.63 0.71
C ALA A 151 25.38 -2.60 0.42
N GLN A 152 25.45 -2.10 -0.82
CA GLN A 152 26.41 -1.09 -1.23
C GLN A 152 26.27 0.22 -0.45
N ARG A 153 25.04 0.72 -0.31
CA ARG A 153 24.71 1.99 0.37
C ARG A 153 25.03 1.97 1.86
N ASN A 154 24.93 0.79 2.49
CA ASN A 154 25.11 0.61 3.93
C ASN A 154 26.45 -0.05 4.29
N GLY A 155 27.36 -0.22 3.32
CA GLY A 155 28.68 -0.83 3.56
C GLY A 155 28.62 -2.31 3.97
N LEU A 156 27.59 -3.04 3.56
CA LEU A 156 27.42 -4.46 3.84
C LEU A 156 28.06 -5.31 2.73
N LYS A 157 28.54 -6.50 3.11
CA LYS A 157 29.31 -7.38 2.22
C LYS A 157 28.59 -7.75 0.92
N ASN A 158 27.29 -8.04 0.98
CA ASN A 158 26.49 -8.45 -0.17
C ASN A 158 24.98 -8.44 0.15
N ALA A 159 24.15 -8.73 -0.85
CA ALA A 159 22.70 -8.82 -0.70
C ALA A 159 22.22 -9.82 0.37
N ASN A 160 22.94 -10.91 0.62
CA ASN A 160 22.56 -11.86 1.65
C ASN A 160 22.77 -11.27 3.05
N THR A 161 23.90 -10.60 3.28
CA THR A 161 24.15 -9.84 4.50
C THR A 161 23.12 -8.73 4.70
N ALA A 162 22.76 -8.00 3.63
CA ALA A 162 21.70 -6.99 3.68
C ALA A 162 20.32 -7.58 4.07
N ARG A 163 19.95 -8.73 3.50
CA ARG A 163 18.69 -9.41 3.84
C ARG A 163 18.65 -9.86 5.30
N SER A 164 19.73 -10.46 5.79
CA SER A 164 19.85 -10.86 7.20
C SER A 164 19.80 -9.64 8.12
N LYS A 165 20.51 -8.56 7.76
CA LYS A 165 20.52 -7.33 8.53
C LYS A 165 19.14 -6.69 8.60
N ARG A 166 18.43 -6.61 7.47
CA ARG A 166 17.04 -6.13 7.40
C ARG A 166 16.15 -6.93 8.34
N TYR A 167 16.24 -8.27 8.34
CA TYR A 167 15.46 -9.12 9.23
C TYR A 167 15.74 -8.82 10.71
N GLU A 168 17.01 -8.73 11.08
CA GLU A 168 17.45 -8.39 12.44
C GLU A 168 16.89 -7.03 12.88
N CYS A 169 17.05 -5.99 12.05
CA CYS A 169 16.58 -4.64 12.33
C CYS A 169 15.05 -4.57 12.42
N PHE A 170 14.33 -5.31 11.57
CA PHE A 170 12.87 -5.38 11.64
C PHE A 170 12.39 -6.04 12.94
N LYS A 171 13.09 -7.08 13.42
CA LYS A 171 12.81 -7.71 14.71
C LYS A 171 13.03 -6.74 15.87
N GLN A 172 14.09 -5.92 15.82
CA GLN A 172 14.34 -4.88 16.81
C GLN A 172 13.23 -3.82 16.79
N LEU A 173 12.85 -3.33 15.61
CA LEU A 173 11.77 -2.35 15.45
C LEU A 173 10.45 -2.89 16.05
N LYS A 174 10.08 -4.13 15.74
CA LYS A 174 8.89 -4.77 16.29
C LYS A 174 8.92 -4.83 17.83
N SER A 175 10.09 -5.12 18.42
CA SER A 175 10.24 -5.14 19.88
C SER A 175 10.03 -3.77 20.50
N PHE A 176 10.55 -2.70 19.88
CA PHE A 176 10.32 -1.33 20.36
C PHE A 176 8.85 -0.92 20.26
N ILE A 177 8.18 -1.23 19.14
CA ILE A 177 6.74 -0.98 18.98
C ILE A 177 5.94 -1.68 20.08
N GLN A 178 6.20 -2.97 20.31
CA GLN A 178 5.50 -3.73 21.36
C GLN A 178 5.70 -3.13 22.75
N LYS A 179 6.93 -2.73 23.09
CA LYS A 179 7.20 -2.06 24.37
C LYS A 179 6.46 -0.73 24.48
N SER A 180 6.42 0.05 23.40
CA SER A 180 5.72 1.33 23.38
C SER A 180 4.22 1.16 23.54
N ASN A 181 3.59 0.18 22.86
CA ASN A 181 2.16 -0.10 23.04
C ASN A 181 1.83 -0.48 24.49
N ILE A 182 2.66 -1.33 25.12
CA ILE A 182 2.51 -1.71 26.54
C ILE A 182 2.64 -0.48 27.48
N LEU A 183 3.43 0.54 27.10
CA LEU A 183 3.59 1.76 27.91
C LEU A 183 2.37 2.68 27.77
N LEU A 184 1.76 2.79 26.59
CA LEU A 184 0.54 3.57 26.37
C LEU A 184 -0.67 2.95 27.10
N GLU A 185 -0.82 1.62 27.05
CA GLU A 185 -1.88 0.91 27.79
C GLU A 185 -1.79 1.13 29.31
N LYS A 186 -0.58 1.27 29.86
CA LYS A 186 -0.35 1.52 31.30
C LYS A 186 -0.58 2.97 31.72
N GLN A 187 -0.58 3.93 30.81
CA GLN A 187 -0.87 5.33 31.11
C GLN A 187 -2.38 5.62 31.07
N ASN A 188 -3.16 4.72 30.47
CA ASN A 188 -4.62 4.79 30.36
C ASN A 188 -5.35 3.93 31.42
N LEU A 189 -4.62 3.43 32.44
CA LEU A 189 -5.10 2.71 33.62
C LEU A 189 -4.80 3.51 34.89
#